data_AF-Q20BE0-F1
#
_entry.id   AF-Q20BE0-F1
#
_cell.length_a   1.000
_cell.length_b   1.000
_cell.length_c   1.000
_cell.angle_alpha   90.00
_cell.angle_beta   90.00
_cell.angle_gamma   90.00
#
_symmetry.space_group_name_H-M   'P 1'
#
loop_
_entity.id
_entity.type
_entity.pdbx_description
1 polymer ?
#
loop_
_entity_poly.entity_id
_entity_poly.type
_entity_poly.pdbx_seq_one_letter_code
_entity_poly.pdbx_strand_id
1 'polypeptide(L)'
;QDKIARFLGVKLEDEDEEAFRATKLNTFLSEKKISVLILDDMWEKIDMEKAFSRESCRLIVTTRSSEVCRRIGCNILIPVVKLGKDEAWKLFTETLENETELGPEVEKIAKSMAEVCD
;
A
#
# COMPACT_ATOMS: atom_id res chain seq x y z
N GLN A 1 13.75 -7.16 6.59
CA GLN A 1 13.11 -7.39 7.90
C GLN A 1 13.48 -6.32 8.93
N ASP A 2 14.71 -5.80 8.95
CA ASP A 2 15.19 -4.82 9.95
C ASP A 2 14.32 -3.58 10.12
N LYS A 3 13.91 -2.95 9.01
CA LYS A 3 13.06 -1.75 9.06
C LYS A 3 11.75 -2.02 9.81
N ILE A 4 11.13 -3.16 9.54
CA ILE A 4 9.87 -3.59 10.16
C ILE A 4 10.10 -3.89 11.64
N ALA A 5 11.14 -4.66 11.95
CA ALA A 5 11.49 -4.98 13.33
C ALA A 5 11.79 -3.73 14.16
N ARG A 6 12.56 -2.77 13.61
CA ARG A 6 12.83 -1.47 14.25
C ARG A 6 11.54 -0.69 14.52
N PHE A 7 10.64 -0.63 13.54
CA PHE A 7 9.35 0.05 13.71
C PHE A 7 8.50 -0.61 14.80
N LEU A 8 8.55 -1.94 14.89
CA LEU A 8 7.84 -2.73 15.88
C LEU A 8 8.54 -2.82 17.24
N GLY A 9 9.75 -2.26 17.37
CA GLY A 9 10.58 -2.38 18.59
C GLY A 9 11.10 -3.80 18.85
N VAL A 10 11.13 -4.66 17.82
CA VAL A 10 11.64 -6.03 17.89
C VAL A 10 13.14 -6.02 17.62
N LYS A 11 13.91 -6.62 18.52
CA LYS A 11 15.34 -6.88 18.28
C LYS A 11 15.50 -8.21 17.56
N LEU A 12 15.77 -8.14 16.25
CA LEU A 12 16.37 -9.26 15.53
C LEU A 12 17.86 -9.16 15.90
N GLU A 13 18.34 -10.02 16.79
CA GLU A 13 19.75 -10.01 17.21
C GLU A 13 20.66 -10.29 15.99
N ASP A 14 21.99 -10.23 16.15
CA ASP A 14 22.99 -10.55 15.10
C ASP A 14 23.00 -12.06 14.78
N GLU A 15 21.82 -12.59 14.49
CA GLU A 15 21.60 -13.92 13.99
C GLU A 15 21.67 -13.82 12.48
N ASP A 16 22.77 -14.31 11.91
CA ASP A 16 23.02 -14.28 10.46
C ASP A 16 21.99 -15.12 9.68
N GLU A 17 21.22 -15.96 10.36
CA GLU A 17 20.24 -16.84 9.74
C GLU A 17 18.88 -16.16 9.53
N GLU A 18 18.56 -15.89 8.26
CA GLU A 18 17.31 -15.27 7.81
C GLU A 18 16.05 -15.98 8.35
N ALA A 19 16.08 -17.31 8.44
CA ALA A 19 14.97 -18.13 8.94
C ALA A 19 14.65 -17.85 10.42
N PHE A 20 15.66 -17.63 11.26
CA PHE A 20 15.43 -17.30 12.66
C PHE A 20 14.82 -15.91 12.79
N ARG A 21 15.39 -14.93 12.07
CA ARG A 21 14.89 -13.55 12.05
C ARG A 21 13.43 -13.49 11.61
N ALA A 22 13.07 -14.27 10.59
CA ALA A 22 11.69 -14.43 10.14
C ALA A 22 10.79 -15.02 11.23
N THR A 23 11.21 -16.11 11.86
CA THR A 23 10.47 -16.75 12.95
C THR A 23 10.19 -15.78 14.09
N LYS A 24 11.22 -15.07 14.58
CA LYS A 24 11.09 -14.10 15.67
C LYS A 24 10.10 -12.98 15.32
N LEU A 25 10.19 -12.47 14.10
CA LEU A 25 9.29 -11.42 13.62
C LEU A 25 7.84 -11.93 13.51
N ASN A 26 7.63 -13.12 12.96
CA ASN A 26 6.31 -13.74 12.82
C ASN A 26 5.65 -14.03 14.17
N THR A 27 6.41 -14.53 15.15
CA THR A 27 5.92 -14.73 16.51
C THR A 27 5.43 -13.41 17.09
N PHE A 28 6.23 -12.35 16.98
CA PHE A 28 5.83 -11.04 17.47
C PHE A 28 4.58 -10.50 16.77
N LEU A 29 4.50 -10.60 15.44
CA LEU A 29 3.32 -10.17 14.67
C LEU A 29 2.05 -10.90 15.13
N SER A 30 2.17 -12.21 15.36
CA SER A 30 1.08 -13.07 15.82
C SER A 30 0.63 -12.72 17.24
N GLU A 31 1.57 -12.52 18.18
CA GLU A 31 1.30 -12.14 19.56
C GLU A 31 0.66 -10.75 19.68
N LYS A 32 1.14 -9.79 18.89
CA LYS A 32 0.58 -8.44 18.82
C LYS A 32 -0.75 -8.39 18.06
N LYS A 33 -1.17 -9.50 17.45
CA LYS A 33 -2.38 -9.59 16.62
C LYS A 33 -2.39 -8.51 15.53
N ILE A 34 -1.23 -8.27 14.92
CA ILE A 34 -1.11 -7.30 13.84
C ILE A 34 -1.86 -7.87 12.64
N SER A 35 -3.00 -7.27 12.33
CA SER A 35 -3.90 -7.80 11.29
C SER A 35 -3.46 -7.42 9.88
N VAL A 36 -2.74 -6.30 9.71
CA VAL A 36 -2.35 -5.77 8.39
C VAL A 36 -0.93 -5.20 8.42
N LEU A 37 -0.12 -5.57 7.42
CA LEU A 37 1.17 -4.96 7.10
C LEU A 37 1.10 -4.39 5.68
N ILE A 38 1.44 -3.10 5.52
CA ILE A 38 1.49 -2.43 4.22
C ILE A 38 2.94 -2.18 3.85
N LEU A 39 3.38 -2.73 2.72
CA LEU A 39 4.67 -2.44 2.12
C LEU A 39 4.45 -1.47 0.96
N ASP A 40 4.84 -0.22 1.20
CA ASP A 40 4.63 0.86 0.24
C ASP A 40 5.79 0.97 -0.75
N ASP A 41 5.45 1.23 -2.02
CA ASP A 41 6.37 1.48 -3.14
C ASP A 41 7.44 0.39 -3.29
N MET A 42 7.01 -0.84 -3.60
CA MET A 42 7.89 -1.98 -3.83
C MET A 42 8.41 -2.08 -5.26
N TRP A 43 9.73 -2.20 -5.43
CA TRP A 43 10.40 -2.22 -6.75
C TRP A 43 10.97 -3.60 -7.12
N GLU A 44 11.31 -4.43 -6.13
CA GLU A 44 11.98 -5.72 -6.32
C GLU A 44 11.20 -6.87 -5.71
N LYS A 45 11.58 -8.10 -6.10
CA LYS A 45 11.05 -9.32 -5.49
C LYS A 45 11.49 -9.39 -4.02
N ILE A 46 10.53 -9.61 -3.13
CA ILE A 46 10.80 -10.11 -1.79
C ILE A 46 10.29 -11.55 -1.72
N ASP A 47 11.14 -12.47 -1.27
CA ASP A 47 10.71 -13.83 -0.96
C ASP A 47 9.94 -13.81 0.36
N MET A 48 8.63 -13.59 0.27
CA MET A 48 7.79 -13.44 1.45
C MET A 48 7.73 -14.71 2.28
N GLU A 49 7.81 -15.90 1.67
CA GLU A 49 7.81 -17.17 2.41
C GLU A 49 9.03 -17.30 3.34
N LYS A 50 10.15 -16.68 2.97
CA LYS A 50 11.34 -16.59 3.82
C LYS A 50 11.27 -15.48 4.83
N ALA A 51 10.57 -14.39 4.51
CA ALA A 51 10.56 -13.20 5.34
C ALA A 51 9.43 -13.17 6.37
N PHE A 52 8.26 -13.74 6.05
CA PHE A 52 7.00 -13.60 6.76
C PHE A 52 6.06 -14.79 6.57
N SER A 53 5.35 -15.19 7.63
CA SER A 53 4.25 -16.15 7.56
C SER A 53 2.96 -15.43 7.22
N ARG A 54 2.27 -15.88 6.16
CA ARG A 54 0.97 -15.36 5.73
C ARG A 54 -0.15 -15.56 6.75
N GLU A 55 0.05 -16.47 7.69
CA GLU A 55 -0.90 -16.74 8.78
C GLU A 55 -0.82 -15.68 9.89
N SER A 56 0.31 -14.95 9.98
CA SER A 56 0.57 -14.00 11.06
C SER A 56 -0.04 -12.62 10.83
N CYS A 57 -0.13 -12.16 9.57
CA CYS A 57 -0.71 -10.86 9.21
C CYS A 57 -1.16 -10.82 7.73
N ARG A 58 -2.18 -9.99 7.43
CA ARG A 58 -2.56 -9.69 6.04
C ARG A 58 -1.54 -8.73 5.42
N LEU A 59 -0.94 -9.13 4.31
CA LEU A 59 -0.02 -8.28 3.56
C LEU A 59 -0.75 -7.47 2.49
N ILE A 60 -0.48 -6.17 2.43
CA ILE A 60 -0.81 -5.30 1.29
C ILE A 60 0.50 -4.78 0.73
N VAL A 61 0.67 -4.88 -0.58
CA VAL A 61 1.82 -4.32 -1.30
C VAL A 61 1.32 -3.27 -2.27
N THR A 62 1.92 -2.09 -2.26
CA THR A 62 1.72 -1.10 -3.32
C THR A 62 2.96 -1.10 -4.21
N THR A 63 2.75 -1.04 -5.52
CA THR A 63 3.81 -1.01 -6.51
C THR A 63 3.27 -0.46 -7.82
N ARG A 64 4.16 0.13 -8.62
CA ARG A 64 3.87 0.57 -9.98
C ARG A 64 3.95 -0.58 -11.00
N SER A 65 4.34 -1.79 -10.57
CA SER A 65 4.57 -2.94 -11.44
C SER A 65 3.77 -4.16 -11.00
N SER A 66 2.81 -4.57 -11.82
CA SER A 66 2.05 -5.81 -11.57
C SER A 66 2.94 -7.06 -11.56
N GLU A 67 4.08 -7.01 -12.25
CA GLU A 67 5.08 -8.07 -12.23
C GLU A 67 5.76 -8.22 -10.87
N VAL A 68 5.97 -7.11 -10.14
CA VAL A 68 6.48 -7.16 -8.75
C VAL A 68 5.48 -7.88 -7.85
N CYS A 69 4.17 -7.59 -7.96
CA CYS A 69 3.13 -8.33 -7.22
C CYS A 69 3.18 -9.84 -7.48
N ARG A 70 3.35 -10.25 -8.75
CA ARG A 70 3.45 -11.67 -9.12
C ARG A 70 4.69 -12.32 -8.54
N ARG A 71 5.85 -11.65 -8.59
CA ARG A 71 7.12 -12.17 -8.06
C ARG A 71 7.12 -12.30 -6.55
N ILE A 72 6.44 -11.39 -5.85
CA ILE A 72 6.19 -11.45 -4.40
C ILE A 72 5.19 -12.56 -4.05
N GLY A 73 4.36 -13.00 -5.02
CA GLY A 73 3.37 -14.05 -4.83
C GLY A 73 2.05 -13.53 -4.24
N CYS A 74 1.67 -12.29 -4.52
CA CYS A 74 0.36 -11.76 -4.08
C CYS A 74 -0.79 -12.60 -4.67
N ASN A 75 -1.71 -13.07 -3.82
CA ASN A 75 -2.87 -13.85 -4.27
C ASN A 75 -3.91 -13.01 -5.00
N ILE A 76 -4.01 -11.74 -4.63
CA ILE A 76 -4.98 -10.79 -5.17
C ILE A 76 -4.19 -9.63 -5.77
N LEU A 77 -4.43 -9.36 -7.05
CA LEU A 77 -3.94 -8.17 -7.72
C LEU A 77 -5.08 -7.17 -7.84
N ILE A 78 -4.86 -5.96 -7.34
CA ILE A 78 -5.81 -4.86 -7.42
C ILE A 78 -5.19 -3.79 -8.32
N PRO A 79 -5.61 -3.67 -9.59
CA PRO A 79 -5.13 -2.60 -10.44
C PRO A 79 -5.71 -1.27 -9.97
N VAL A 80 -4.84 -0.30 -9.70
CA VAL A 80 -5.24 1.08 -9.47
C VAL A 80 -5.38 1.74 -10.83
N VAL A 81 -6.62 1.97 -11.25
CA VAL A 81 -6.96 2.58 -12.54
C VAL A 81 -7.29 4.05 -12.36
N LYS A 82 -7.29 4.80 -13.47
CA LYS A 82 -7.76 6.18 -13.48
C LYS A 82 -9.23 6.23 -13.06
N LEU A 83 -9.59 7.27 -12.32
CA LEU A 83 -10.97 7.55 -11.97
C LEU A 83 -11.80 7.83 -13.23
N GLY A 84 -13.07 7.44 -13.21
CA GLY A 84 -14.03 7.88 -14.22
C GLY A 84 -14.27 9.39 -14.12
N LYS A 85 -14.87 10.00 -15.17
CA LYS A 85 -15.13 11.46 -15.21
C LYS A 85 -15.89 11.96 -13.98
N ASP A 86 -16.94 11.26 -13.58
CA ASP A 86 -17.78 11.65 -12.44
C ASP A 86 -17.04 11.49 -11.11
N GLU A 87 -16.22 10.44 -10.97
CA GLU A 87 -15.41 10.19 -9.77
C GLU A 87 -14.26 11.20 -9.65
N ALA A 88 -13.62 11.54 -10.76
CA ALA A 88 -12.58 12.57 -10.84
C ALA A 88 -13.17 13.95 -10.50
N TRP A 89 -14.34 14.28 -11.05
CA TRP A 89 -15.06 15.51 -10.70
C TRP A 89 -15.43 15.54 -9.21
N LYS A 90 -15.96 14.44 -8.68
CA LYS A 90 -16.28 14.33 -7.26
C LYS A 90 -15.05 14.59 -6.39
N LEU A 91 -13.92 13.91 -6.66
CA LEU A 91 -12.68 14.10 -5.93
C LEU A 91 -12.17 15.55 -6.02
N PHE A 92 -12.27 16.16 -7.21
CA PHE A 92 -11.92 17.56 -7.41
C PHE A 92 -12.74 18.49 -6.51
N THR A 93 -14.06 18.29 -6.46
CA THR A 93 -14.95 19.10 -5.62
C THR A 93 -14.77 18.84 -4.11
N GLU A 94 -14.49 17.60 -3.71
CA GLU A 94 -14.17 17.27 -2.30
C GLU A 94 -12.89 17.97 -1.84
N THR A 95 -11.91 18.14 -2.74
CA THR A 95 -10.65 18.85 -2.45
C THR A 95 -10.86 20.36 -2.26
N LEU A 96 -11.96 20.92 -2.77
CA LEU A 96 -12.35 22.33 -2.56
C LEU A 96 -13.10 22.55 -1.22
N GLU A 97 -13.21 21.52 -0.39
CA GLU A 97 -13.77 21.55 0.98
C GLU A 97 -15.20 22.13 1.09
N ASN A 98 -15.98 22.14 0.01
CA ASN A 98 -17.32 22.75 -0.05
C ASN A 98 -17.37 24.24 0.35
N GLU A 99 -16.24 24.95 0.44
CA GLU A 99 -16.22 26.34 0.93
C GLU A 99 -16.74 27.34 -0.11
N THR A 100 -16.85 26.94 -1.38
CA THR A 100 -17.32 27.81 -2.46
C THR A 100 -18.21 27.06 -3.44
N GLU A 101 -19.47 27.49 -3.56
CA GLU A 101 -20.28 27.16 -4.74
C GLU A 101 -19.60 27.77 -5.97
N LEU A 102 -19.21 26.92 -6.92
CA LEU A 102 -18.62 27.38 -8.17
C LEU A 102 -19.70 28.03 -9.03
N GLY A 103 -19.43 29.24 -9.53
CA GLY A 103 -20.27 29.84 -10.57
C GLY A 103 -20.26 28.97 -11.84
N PRO A 104 -21.32 29.00 -12.68
CA PRO A 104 -21.48 28.08 -13.82
C PRO A 104 -20.30 28.04 -14.79
N GLU A 105 -19.66 29.18 -15.06
CA GLU A 105 -18.49 29.26 -15.95
C GLU A 105 -17.23 28.63 -15.32
N VAL A 106 -17.03 28.83 -14.01
CA VAL A 106 -15.89 28.27 -13.28
C VAL A 106 -16.05 26.75 -13.15
N GLU A 107 -17.26 26.28 -12.87
CA GLU A 107 -17.56 24.84 -12.83
C GLU A 107 -17.26 24.17 -14.16
N LYS A 108 -17.63 24.80 -15.28
CA LYS A 108 -17.35 24.29 -16.63
C LYS A 108 -15.85 24.15 -16.88
N ILE A 109 -15.05 25.14 -16.48
CA ILE A 109 -13.59 25.09 -16.60
C ILE A 109 -13.03 24.00 -15.69
N ALA A 110 -13.48 23.95 -14.43
CA ALA A 110 -13.02 22.99 -13.44
C ALA A 110 -13.30 21.54 -13.86
N LYS A 111 -14.49 21.26 -14.42
CA LYS A 111 -14.81 19.96 -15.02
C LYS A 111 -13.87 19.61 -16.15
N SER A 112 -13.61 20.56 -17.06
CA SER A 112 -12.66 20.34 -18.15
C SER A 112 -11.25 20.05 -17.64
N MET A 113 -10.83 20.66 -16.53
CA MET A 113 -9.53 20.36 -15.91
C MET A 113 -9.50 18.96 -15.31
N ALA A 114 -10.55 18.57 -14.58
CA ALA A 114 -10.68 17.24 -13.99
C ALA A 114 -10.66 16.12 -15.05
N GLU A 115 -11.13 16.38 -16.28
CA GLU A 115 -11.08 15.43 -17.38
C GLU A 115 -9.68 15.21 -17.99
N VAL A 116 -8.76 16.16 -17.81
CA VAL A 116 -7.41 16.13 -18.43
C VAL A 116 -6.33 15.63 -17.46
N CYS A 117 -6.66 15.46 -16.18
CA CYS A 117 -5.75 14.92 -15.18
C CYS A 117 -5.44 13.44 -15.48
N ASP A 118 -4.25 13.21 -16.07
CA ASP A 118 -3.71 11.90 -16.44
C ASP A 118 -2.85 11.24 -15.34
#